data_AF-A0AA41SH30-F1
#
_entry.id   AF-A0AA41SH30-F1
#
_cell.length_a   1.000
_cell.length_b   1.000
_cell.length_c   1.000
_cell.angle_alpha   90.00
_cell.angle_beta   90.00
_cell.angle_gamma   90.00
#
_symmetry.space_group_name_H-M   'P 1'
#
loop_
_entity.id
_entity.type
_entity.pdbx_description
1 polymer ?
#
loop_
_entity_poly.entity_id
_entity_poly.type
_entity_poly.pdbx_seq_one_letter_code
_entity_poly.pdbx_strand_id
1 'polypeptide(L)'
;MKRALFLLFSVVFIAGFASGTSIDEENITVDLQDETVDAEIYFDDLTSSSFTYVTNHPVNNYNVEIEGQRVDCEFEELAIGGEISCPTDYRQNFTVDLEYETSGLTNSQNSVNFFRYSQSIYRPIENYNIKVILPEGTGLIDQTNISTPVIEPESGVVGSEGRRIHVEWSISPSLGETVSFQTTYEQLSPNYRIVIVVIASILLIAGLFRFYLRQRSKSESSNIIESLPEDEQDVLSILRENSDMLQKDIVDESEYSKAKISGVISSLEEKEIIEKEKEGRSNRIYVKEEFLN
;
A
#
# COMPACT_ATOMS: atom_id res chain seq x y z
N MET A 1 12.52 -96.57 -31.91
CA MET A 1 13.18 -95.27 -31.68
C MET A 1 12.20 -94.16 -32.03
N LYS A 2 11.50 -93.60 -31.03
CA LYS A 2 10.48 -92.56 -31.21
C LYS A 2 11.15 -91.19 -31.04
N ARG A 3 11.03 -90.33 -32.04
CA ARG A 3 11.48 -88.93 -32.03
C ARG A 3 10.48 -88.12 -31.21
N ALA A 4 10.89 -87.60 -30.07
CA ALA A 4 10.11 -86.64 -29.29
C ALA A 4 10.40 -85.24 -29.84
N LEU A 5 9.39 -84.63 -30.44
CA LEU A 5 9.39 -83.27 -30.96
C LEU A 5 9.13 -82.32 -29.78
N PHE A 6 10.13 -81.53 -29.39
CA PHE A 6 9.97 -80.46 -28.41
C PHE A 6 9.28 -79.28 -29.09
N LEU A 7 8.00 -79.05 -28.78
CA LEU A 7 7.29 -77.82 -29.15
C LEU A 7 7.58 -76.76 -28.10
N LEU A 8 8.39 -75.79 -28.46
CA LEU A 8 8.75 -74.62 -27.66
C LEU A 8 7.70 -73.55 -27.93
N PHE A 9 6.74 -73.39 -27.02
CA PHE A 9 5.68 -72.38 -27.12
C PHE A 9 6.23 -71.06 -26.57
N SER A 10 6.78 -70.23 -27.46
CA SER A 10 7.20 -68.87 -27.12
C SER A 10 5.96 -68.00 -26.95
N VAL A 11 5.57 -67.76 -25.70
CA VAL A 11 4.58 -66.74 -25.33
C VAL A 11 5.24 -65.37 -25.54
N VAL A 12 4.94 -64.73 -26.66
CA VAL A 12 5.27 -63.33 -26.91
C VAL A 12 4.30 -62.50 -26.06
N PHE A 13 4.79 -62.00 -24.93
CA PHE A 13 4.09 -61.01 -24.12
C PHE A 13 4.17 -59.68 -24.89
N ILE A 14 3.16 -59.38 -25.71
CA ILE A 14 2.98 -58.04 -26.26
C ILE A 14 2.54 -57.17 -25.08
N ALA A 15 3.50 -56.59 -24.36
CA ALA A 15 3.22 -55.47 -23.48
C ALA A 15 2.82 -54.30 -24.39
N GLY A 16 1.53 -54.19 -24.69
CA GLY A 16 0.98 -52.92 -25.10
C GLY A 16 1.20 -51.96 -23.94
N PHE A 17 2.08 -50.98 -24.12
CA PHE A 17 2.13 -49.83 -23.24
C PHE A 17 0.76 -49.15 -23.35
N ALA A 18 -0.14 -49.44 -22.42
CA ALA A 18 -1.24 -48.55 -22.17
C ALA A 18 -0.59 -47.29 -21.58
N SER A 19 -0.40 -46.25 -22.39
CA SER A 19 -0.04 -44.94 -21.86
C SER A 19 -1.18 -44.52 -20.93
N GLY A 20 -0.84 -44.26 -19.67
CA GLY A 20 -1.75 -43.58 -18.75
C GLY A 20 -1.76 -42.09 -19.10
N THR A 21 -2.74 -41.34 -18.58
CA THR A 21 -2.63 -39.88 -18.62
C THR A 21 -1.49 -39.46 -17.70
N SER A 22 -0.57 -38.63 -18.18
CA SER A 22 0.59 -38.09 -17.45
C SER A 22 0.77 -36.60 -17.72
N ILE A 23 1.26 -35.90 -16.70
CA ILE A 23 1.59 -34.48 -16.75
C ILE A 23 3.09 -34.35 -16.49
N ASP A 24 3.79 -33.63 -17.36
CA ASP A 24 5.22 -33.36 -17.18
C ASP A 24 5.42 -32.26 -16.14
N GLU A 25 4.65 -31.18 -16.26
CA GLU A 25 4.80 -30.00 -15.43
C GLU A 25 3.44 -29.32 -15.17
N GLU A 26 3.22 -28.89 -13.94
CA GLU A 26 2.09 -28.06 -13.55
C GLU A 26 2.61 -26.85 -12.76
N ASN A 27 2.39 -25.66 -13.31
CA ASN A 27 2.80 -24.38 -12.73
C ASN A 27 1.56 -23.63 -12.24
N ILE A 28 1.41 -23.52 -10.92
CA ILE A 28 0.30 -22.79 -10.29
C ILE A 28 0.82 -21.48 -9.72
N THR A 29 0.24 -20.36 -10.15
CA THR A 29 0.45 -19.04 -9.56
C THR A 29 -0.82 -18.60 -8.85
N VAL A 30 -0.69 -18.20 -7.59
CA VAL A 30 -1.78 -17.68 -6.76
C VAL A 30 -1.48 -16.22 -6.42
N ASP A 31 -2.31 -15.29 -6.88
CA ASP A 31 -2.22 -13.88 -6.49
C ASP A 31 -3.19 -13.57 -5.35
N LEU A 32 -2.67 -13.35 -4.14
CA LEU A 32 -3.51 -13.10 -2.96
C LEU A 32 -4.12 -11.70 -2.91
N GLN A 33 -3.65 -10.77 -3.76
CA GLN A 33 -4.22 -9.43 -3.83
C GLN A 33 -5.43 -9.39 -4.75
N ASP A 34 -5.31 -10.03 -5.90
CA ASP A 34 -6.35 -10.06 -6.93
C ASP A 34 -7.29 -11.26 -6.77
N GLU A 35 -6.97 -12.18 -5.85
CA GLU A 35 -7.74 -13.40 -5.56
C GLU A 35 -7.87 -14.33 -6.77
N THR A 36 -6.82 -14.38 -7.60
CA THR A 36 -6.75 -15.18 -8.82
C THR A 36 -5.81 -16.38 -8.68
N VAL A 37 -6.11 -17.42 -9.47
CA VAL A 37 -5.24 -18.58 -9.68
C VAL A 37 -5.03 -18.78 -11.17
N ASP A 38 -3.77 -18.83 -11.57
CA ASP A 38 -3.31 -19.16 -12.90
C ASP A 38 -2.62 -20.53 -12.85
N ALA A 39 -3.12 -21.51 -13.60
CA ALA A 39 -2.55 -22.84 -13.71
C ALA A 39 -2.16 -23.12 -15.15
N GLU A 40 -0.86 -23.34 -15.39
CA GLU A 40 -0.29 -23.73 -16.67
C GLU A 40 0.13 -25.21 -16.58
N ILE A 41 -0.49 -26.07 -17.38
CA ILE A 41 -0.38 -27.52 -17.28
C ILE A 41 0.15 -28.09 -18.59
N TYR A 42 1.28 -28.80 -18.50
CA TYR A 42 1.95 -29.45 -19.62
C TYR A 42 1.67 -30.95 -19.61
N PHE A 43 0.86 -31.42 -20.57
CA PHE A 43 0.51 -32.83 -20.71
C PHE A 43 1.49 -33.56 -21.63
N ASP A 44 2.03 -34.68 -21.14
CA ASP A 44 2.76 -35.65 -21.98
C ASP A 44 1.79 -36.56 -22.73
N ASP A 45 0.85 -37.18 -22.01
CA ASP A 45 -0.19 -38.05 -22.56
C ASP A 45 -1.57 -37.74 -21.93
N LEU A 46 -2.63 -37.69 -22.74
CA LEU A 46 -4.04 -37.64 -22.31
C LEU A 46 -4.86 -38.75 -22.98
N THR A 47 -5.44 -39.64 -22.18
CA THR A 47 -6.19 -40.79 -22.68
C THR A 47 -7.69 -40.52 -22.86
N SER A 48 -8.25 -39.55 -22.14
CA SER A 48 -9.65 -39.11 -22.25
C SER A 48 -9.85 -38.16 -23.44
N SER A 49 -11.11 -38.00 -23.87
CA SER A 49 -11.53 -36.97 -24.83
C SER A 49 -11.84 -35.61 -24.18
N SER A 50 -11.57 -35.51 -22.89
CA SER A 50 -11.71 -34.29 -22.12
C SER A 50 -10.58 -34.21 -21.10
N PHE A 51 -10.06 -33.00 -20.92
CA PHE A 51 -9.24 -32.65 -19.77
C PHE A 51 -10.16 -32.32 -18.61
N THR A 52 -9.82 -32.74 -17.39
CA THR A 52 -10.54 -32.33 -16.18
C THR A 52 -9.58 -31.73 -15.16
N TYR A 53 -9.98 -30.64 -14.52
CA TYR A 53 -9.24 -30.00 -13.44
C TYR A 53 -10.08 -30.03 -12.16
N VAL A 54 -9.56 -30.67 -11.11
CA VAL A 54 -10.22 -30.73 -9.81
C VAL A 54 -9.47 -29.84 -8.85
N THR A 55 -10.20 -28.97 -8.15
CA THR A 55 -9.66 -28.10 -7.10
C THR A 55 -10.49 -28.21 -5.83
N ASN A 56 -9.84 -28.03 -4.68
CA ASN A 56 -10.49 -28.03 -3.36
C ASN A 56 -11.03 -26.64 -2.97
N HIS A 57 -10.92 -25.66 -3.86
CA HIS A 57 -11.28 -24.27 -3.61
C HIS A 57 -12.46 -23.82 -4.50
N PRO A 58 -13.27 -22.83 -4.07
CA PRO A 58 -14.32 -22.28 -4.91
C PRO A 58 -13.75 -21.71 -6.21
N VAL A 59 -14.44 -21.93 -7.31
CA VAL A 59 -14.05 -21.41 -8.63
C VAL A 59 -15.11 -20.44 -9.09
N ASN A 60 -14.69 -19.22 -9.42
CA ASN A 60 -15.51 -18.19 -10.05
C ASN A 60 -14.80 -17.68 -11.31
N ASN A 61 -15.57 -17.17 -12.26
CA ASN A 61 -15.07 -16.45 -13.43
C ASN A 61 -13.86 -17.12 -14.12
N TYR A 62 -13.98 -18.40 -14.46
CA TYR A 62 -12.87 -19.16 -15.05
C TYR A 62 -12.75 -18.95 -16.57
N ASN A 63 -11.52 -19.03 -17.06
CA ASN A 63 -11.15 -19.04 -18.47
C ASN A 63 -10.18 -20.21 -18.72
N VAL A 64 -10.38 -20.94 -19.81
CA VAL A 64 -9.48 -22.04 -20.19
C VAL A 64 -9.06 -21.87 -21.64
N GLU A 65 -7.76 -21.97 -21.86
CA GLU A 65 -7.15 -22.03 -23.18
C GLU A 65 -6.38 -23.35 -23.33
N ILE A 66 -6.52 -24.00 -24.48
CA ILE A 66 -5.75 -25.19 -24.85
C ILE A 66 -4.95 -24.82 -26.09
N GLU A 67 -3.62 -24.90 -26.02
CA GLU A 67 -2.73 -24.44 -27.10
C GLU A 67 -3.02 -22.98 -27.53
N GLY A 68 -3.30 -22.11 -26.55
CA GLY A 68 -3.65 -20.69 -26.78
C GLY A 68 -5.00 -20.46 -27.46
N GLN A 69 -5.87 -21.46 -27.53
CA GLN A 69 -7.24 -21.32 -28.03
C GLN A 69 -8.23 -21.49 -26.89
N ARG A 70 -9.09 -20.49 -26.72
CA ARG A 70 -10.16 -20.54 -25.72
C ARG A 70 -11.12 -21.70 -25.98
N VAL A 71 -11.41 -22.48 -24.95
CA VAL A 71 -12.31 -23.63 -24.99
C VAL A 71 -13.49 -23.41 -24.03
N ASP A 72 -14.70 -23.76 -24.48
CA ASP A 72 -15.88 -23.78 -23.61
C ASP A 72 -15.85 -25.05 -22.76
N CYS A 73 -15.73 -24.88 -21.45
CA CYS A 73 -15.69 -25.96 -20.47
C CYS A 73 -16.98 -25.99 -19.63
N GLU A 74 -17.27 -27.14 -19.04
CA GLU A 74 -18.34 -27.32 -18.08
C GLU A 74 -17.75 -27.29 -16.66
N PHE A 75 -18.46 -26.66 -15.72
CA PHE A 75 -18.09 -26.64 -14.30
C PHE A 75 -19.13 -27.39 -13.47
N GLU A 76 -18.67 -28.34 -12.66
CA GLU A 76 -19.46 -29.06 -11.67
C GLU A 76 -19.03 -28.66 -10.26
N GLU A 77 -19.96 -28.11 -9.48
CA GLU A 77 -19.72 -27.81 -8.07
C GLU A 77 -19.70 -29.11 -7.26
N LEU A 78 -18.63 -29.31 -6.49
CA LEU A 78 -18.47 -30.48 -5.63
C LEU A 78 -18.71 -30.11 -4.17
N ALA A 79 -18.83 -31.12 -3.31
CA ALA A 79 -18.97 -30.90 -1.86
C ALA A 79 -17.79 -30.10 -1.26
N ILE A 80 -16.62 -30.18 -1.90
CA ILE A 80 -15.43 -29.40 -1.59
C ILE A 80 -14.83 -28.95 -2.94
N GLY A 81 -14.86 -27.65 -3.21
CA GLY A 81 -14.33 -27.05 -4.44
C GLY A 81 -15.17 -27.36 -5.68
N GLY A 82 -14.53 -27.82 -6.76
CA GLY A 82 -15.23 -28.09 -8.02
C GLY A 82 -14.36 -28.77 -9.07
N GLU A 83 -15.01 -29.19 -10.15
CA GLU A 83 -14.39 -29.82 -11.31
C GLU A 83 -14.68 -29.01 -12.58
N ILE A 84 -13.63 -28.62 -13.31
CA ILE A 84 -13.73 -28.03 -14.65
C ILE A 84 -13.44 -29.13 -15.66
N SER A 85 -14.32 -29.34 -16.63
CA SER A 85 -14.19 -30.36 -17.68
C SER A 85 -14.24 -29.71 -19.06
N CYS A 86 -13.16 -29.86 -19.82
CA CYS A 86 -13.00 -29.26 -21.14
C CYS A 86 -12.85 -30.34 -22.21
N PRO A 87 -13.67 -30.36 -23.28
CA PRO A 87 -13.45 -31.26 -24.40
C PRO A 87 -12.15 -30.92 -25.13
N THR A 88 -11.41 -31.93 -25.56
CA THR A 88 -10.17 -31.72 -26.33
C THR A 88 -9.86 -32.91 -27.23
N ASP A 89 -9.35 -32.60 -28.42
CA ASP A 89 -8.81 -33.61 -29.36
C ASP A 89 -7.30 -33.80 -29.19
N TYR A 90 -6.62 -32.94 -28.41
CA TYR A 90 -5.20 -33.06 -28.11
C TYR A 90 -4.95 -34.27 -27.21
N ARG A 91 -3.88 -35.00 -27.52
CA ARG A 91 -3.56 -36.28 -26.86
C ARG A 91 -2.17 -36.34 -26.28
N GLN A 92 -1.23 -35.57 -26.81
CA GLN A 92 0.16 -35.60 -26.38
C GLN A 92 0.79 -34.23 -26.56
N ASN A 93 1.76 -33.90 -25.70
CA ASN A 93 2.61 -32.71 -25.79
C ASN A 93 1.80 -31.43 -26.06
N PHE A 94 0.87 -31.11 -25.15
CA PHE A 94 0.06 -29.90 -25.26
C PHE A 94 -0.07 -29.19 -23.91
N THR A 95 -0.31 -27.89 -23.99
CA THR A 95 -0.46 -27.01 -22.83
C THR A 95 -1.91 -26.62 -22.62
N VAL A 96 -2.30 -26.55 -21.36
CA VAL A 96 -3.57 -25.99 -20.89
C VAL A 96 -3.27 -24.81 -19.96
N ASP A 97 -3.84 -23.66 -20.27
CA ASP A 97 -3.81 -22.47 -19.44
C ASP A 97 -5.20 -22.28 -18.83
N LEU A 98 -5.27 -22.31 -17.49
CA LEU A 98 -6.49 -22.13 -16.73
C LEU A 98 -6.32 -20.93 -15.80
N GLU A 99 -7.20 -19.94 -15.92
CA GLU A 99 -7.28 -18.78 -15.02
C GLU A 99 -8.65 -18.81 -14.32
N TYR A 100 -8.69 -18.58 -13.01
CA TYR A 100 -9.95 -18.44 -12.28
C TYR A 100 -9.82 -17.60 -11.01
N GLU A 101 -10.94 -17.02 -10.58
CA GLU A 101 -11.07 -16.30 -9.31
C GLU A 101 -11.48 -17.27 -8.20
N THR A 102 -10.92 -17.11 -7.01
CA THR A 102 -11.18 -17.98 -5.86
C THR A 102 -11.21 -17.19 -4.56
N SER A 103 -11.97 -17.66 -3.58
CA SER A 103 -12.07 -17.00 -2.27
C SER A 103 -11.74 -17.96 -1.14
N GLY A 104 -11.38 -17.40 0.02
CA GLY A 104 -11.12 -18.18 1.24
C GLY A 104 -9.74 -18.85 1.31
N LEU A 105 -8.79 -18.46 0.45
CA LEU A 105 -7.40 -18.93 0.52
C LEU A 105 -6.62 -18.36 1.71
N THR A 106 -7.11 -17.25 2.29
CA THR A 106 -6.47 -16.55 3.39
C THR A 106 -7.39 -16.46 4.60
N ASN A 107 -6.79 -16.57 5.80
CA ASN A 107 -7.47 -16.33 7.07
C ASN A 107 -6.67 -15.31 7.89
N SER A 108 -7.34 -14.35 8.50
CA SER A 108 -6.69 -13.29 9.28
C SER A 108 -6.99 -13.43 10.79
N GLN A 109 -5.96 -13.34 11.62
CA GLN A 109 -6.06 -13.31 13.08
C GLN A 109 -5.03 -12.35 13.66
N ASN A 110 -5.44 -11.39 14.49
CA ASN A 110 -4.55 -10.44 15.19
C ASN A 110 -3.50 -9.76 14.28
N SER A 111 -3.91 -9.30 13.09
CA SER A 111 -3.05 -8.68 12.06
C SER A 111 -2.08 -9.63 11.34
N VAL A 112 -2.16 -10.93 11.64
CA VAL A 112 -1.44 -12.00 10.95
C VAL A 112 -2.36 -12.68 9.96
N ASN A 113 -1.90 -12.87 8.74
CA ASN A 113 -2.63 -13.57 7.69
C ASN A 113 -1.97 -14.92 7.41
N PHE A 114 -2.79 -15.94 7.25
CA PHE A 114 -2.40 -17.30 6.95
C PHE A 114 -2.95 -17.67 5.59
N PHE A 115 -2.07 -17.87 4.63
CA PHE A 115 -2.40 -18.51 3.36
C PHE A 115 -2.32 -20.03 3.51
N ARG A 116 -3.31 -20.75 2.99
CA ARG A 116 -3.30 -22.22 2.92
C ARG A 116 -3.87 -22.69 1.60
N TYR A 117 -3.13 -23.57 0.94
CA TYR A 117 -3.54 -24.21 -0.30
C TYR A 117 -3.25 -25.70 -0.22
N SER A 118 -4.21 -26.54 -0.58
CA SER A 118 -4.05 -27.98 -0.54
C SER A 118 -4.64 -28.63 -1.76
N GLN A 119 -3.86 -29.51 -2.40
CA GLN A 119 -4.22 -30.17 -3.64
C GLN A 119 -4.03 -31.68 -3.53
N SER A 120 -5.05 -32.44 -3.93
CA SER A 120 -4.95 -33.89 -4.04
C SER A 120 -4.43 -34.25 -5.42
N ILE A 121 -3.35 -35.04 -5.48
CA ILE A 121 -2.69 -35.41 -6.73
C ILE A 121 -3.38 -36.64 -7.31
N TYR A 122 -4.26 -36.42 -8.29
CA TYR A 122 -5.09 -37.47 -8.91
C TYR A 122 -4.53 -37.97 -10.25
N ARG A 123 -3.44 -37.36 -10.74
CA ARG A 123 -2.70 -37.80 -11.93
C ARG A 123 -1.19 -37.85 -11.63
N PRO A 124 -0.43 -38.74 -12.29
CA PRO A 124 1.02 -38.69 -12.26
C PRO A 124 1.53 -37.34 -12.81
N ILE A 125 2.32 -36.61 -12.00
CA ILE A 125 2.92 -35.32 -12.35
C ILE A 125 4.41 -35.42 -12.02
N GLU A 126 5.30 -35.08 -12.96
CA GLU A 126 6.75 -35.10 -12.68
C GLU A 126 7.19 -33.87 -11.87
N ASN A 127 6.76 -32.68 -12.29
CA ASN A 127 7.10 -31.41 -11.65
C ASN A 127 5.84 -30.62 -11.29
N TYR A 128 5.63 -30.38 -10.01
CA TYR A 128 4.54 -29.57 -9.51
C TYR A 128 5.11 -28.33 -8.82
N ASN A 129 4.86 -27.18 -9.42
CA ASN A 129 5.34 -25.89 -8.96
C ASN A 129 4.17 -25.03 -8.49
N ILE A 130 4.31 -24.41 -7.33
CA ILE A 130 3.34 -23.45 -6.83
C ILE A 130 4.05 -22.18 -6.39
N LYS A 131 3.56 -21.03 -6.87
CA LYS A 131 4.03 -19.69 -6.53
C LYS A 131 2.89 -18.91 -5.93
N VAL A 132 3.12 -18.30 -4.79
CA VAL A 132 2.12 -17.50 -4.07
C VAL A 132 2.65 -16.08 -3.95
N ILE A 133 1.95 -15.14 -4.58
CA ILE A 133 2.29 -13.72 -4.58
C ILE A 133 1.53 -13.04 -3.44
N LEU A 134 2.27 -12.41 -2.53
CA LEU A 134 1.68 -11.74 -1.37
C LEU A 134 1.22 -10.32 -1.73
N PRO A 135 0.20 -9.78 -1.05
CA PRO A 135 -0.31 -8.44 -1.34
C PRO A 135 0.74 -7.34 -1.12
N GLU A 136 0.64 -6.23 -1.86
CA GLU A 136 1.55 -5.09 -1.66
C GLU A 136 1.53 -4.58 -0.21
N GLY A 137 2.70 -4.18 0.29
CA GLY A 137 2.85 -3.68 1.66
C GLY A 137 2.77 -4.77 2.74
N THR A 138 2.97 -6.03 2.37
CA THR A 138 3.07 -7.14 3.32
C THR A 138 4.50 -7.68 3.44
N GLY A 139 4.77 -8.37 4.55
CA GLY A 139 6.04 -9.05 4.82
C GLY A 139 5.79 -10.40 5.46
N LEU A 140 6.70 -11.36 5.23
CA LEU A 140 6.72 -12.61 5.99
C LEU A 140 7.04 -12.31 7.45
N ILE A 141 6.37 -13.01 8.35
CA ILE A 141 6.60 -12.81 9.78
C ILE A 141 7.92 -13.44 10.21
N ASP A 142 8.60 -12.81 11.17
CA ASP A 142 9.75 -13.39 11.84
C ASP A 142 9.34 -14.64 12.65
N GLN A 143 9.94 -15.79 12.33
CA GLN A 143 9.69 -17.08 12.98
C GLN A 143 9.92 -17.06 14.50
N THR A 144 10.70 -16.10 15.03
CA THR A 144 11.03 -16.01 16.46
C THR A 144 9.82 -15.81 17.39
N ASN A 145 8.68 -15.36 16.86
CA ASN A 145 7.49 -15.03 17.66
C ASN A 145 6.27 -15.93 17.37
N ILE A 146 6.41 -16.99 16.58
CA ILE A 146 5.28 -17.83 16.15
C ILE A 146 5.59 -19.33 16.35
N SER A 147 4.61 -20.09 16.85
CA SER A 147 4.73 -21.54 17.06
C SER A 147 4.42 -22.39 15.83
N THR A 148 3.93 -21.77 14.75
CA THR A 148 3.66 -22.39 13.44
C THR A 148 4.73 -22.01 12.40
N PRO A 149 5.09 -22.92 11.48
CA PRO A 149 6.00 -22.60 10.39
C PRO A 149 5.48 -21.43 9.54
N VAL A 150 6.36 -20.47 9.25
CA VAL A 150 6.04 -19.31 8.40
C VAL A 150 5.93 -19.72 6.93
N ILE A 151 6.64 -20.77 6.54
CA ILE A 151 6.62 -21.37 5.19
C ILE A 151 6.54 -22.89 5.38
N GLU A 152 5.59 -23.52 4.72
CA GLU A 152 5.43 -24.98 4.71
C GLU A 152 5.02 -25.44 3.29
N PRO A 153 5.64 -26.48 2.71
CA PRO A 153 6.82 -27.19 3.19
C PRO A 153 8.06 -26.29 3.35
N GLU A 154 9.05 -26.72 4.14
CA GLU A 154 10.29 -25.94 4.39
C GLU A 154 11.14 -25.68 3.13
N SER A 155 10.88 -26.40 2.04
CA SER A 155 11.54 -26.20 0.74
C SER A 155 11.14 -24.90 0.03
N GLY A 156 10.16 -24.16 0.56
CA GLY A 156 9.69 -22.92 -0.06
C GLY A 156 10.78 -21.86 -0.14
N VAL A 157 10.97 -21.33 -1.34
CA VAL A 157 11.94 -20.27 -1.64
C VAL A 157 11.21 -18.93 -1.64
N VAL A 158 11.80 -17.93 -0.98
CA VAL A 158 11.25 -16.57 -0.94
C VAL A 158 11.92 -15.72 -2.02
N GLY A 159 11.10 -15.06 -2.83
CA GLY A 159 11.54 -14.13 -3.86
C GLY A 159 10.78 -12.81 -3.81
N SER A 160 11.06 -11.94 -4.79
CA SER A 160 10.42 -10.64 -4.94
C SER A 160 10.16 -10.34 -6.42
N GLU A 161 8.94 -9.94 -6.74
CA GLU A 161 8.46 -9.50 -8.05
C GLU A 161 8.08 -8.02 -7.95
N GLY A 162 9.00 -7.14 -8.35
CA GLY A 162 8.82 -5.70 -8.20
C GLY A 162 8.72 -5.27 -6.74
N ARG A 163 7.52 -4.86 -6.29
CA ARG A 163 7.24 -4.44 -4.91
C ARG A 163 6.58 -5.52 -4.05
N ARG A 164 6.24 -6.66 -4.63
CA ARG A 164 5.57 -7.77 -3.95
C ARG A 164 6.56 -8.89 -3.69
N ILE A 165 6.46 -9.51 -2.53
CA ILE A 165 7.19 -10.73 -2.22
C ILE A 165 6.37 -11.94 -2.64
N HIS A 166 7.04 -13.04 -2.95
CA HIS A 166 6.39 -14.31 -3.24
C HIS A 166 7.10 -15.47 -2.55
N VAL A 167 6.39 -16.57 -2.41
CA VAL A 167 6.94 -17.85 -1.97
C VAL A 167 6.67 -18.89 -3.04
N GLU A 168 7.70 -19.62 -3.46
CA GLU A 168 7.61 -20.65 -4.48
C GLU A 168 8.06 -22.01 -3.94
N TRP A 169 7.37 -23.06 -4.36
CA TRP A 169 7.72 -24.45 -4.06
C TRP A 169 7.76 -25.25 -5.35
N SER A 170 8.76 -26.11 -5.47
CA SER A 170 8.90 -27.09 -6.55
C SER A 170 9.04 -28.48 -5.94
N ILE A 171 8.10 -29.37 -6.26
CA ILE A 171 8.06 -30.73 -5.72
C ILE A 171 7.71 -31.75 -6.83
N SER A 172 7.99 -33.02 -6.58
CA SER A 172 7.60 -34.14 -7.44
C SER A 172 6.70 -35.09 -6.64
N PRO A 173 5.38 -34.84 -6.59
CA PRO A 173 4.50 -35.57 -5.69
C PRO A 173 4.15 -36.96 -6.22
N SER A 174 3.77 -37.85 -5.31
CA SER A 174 3.30 -39.19 -5.68
C SER A 174 1.81 -39.19 -6.03
N LEU A 175 1.41 -40.09 -6.94
CA LEU A 175 -0.02 -40.30 -7.25
C LEU A 175 -0.80 -40.68 -5.97
N GLY A 176 -1.90 -39.96 -5.71
CA GLY A 176 -2.75 -40.12 -4.53
C GLY A 176 -2.29 -39.34 -3.29
N GLU A 177 -1.14 -38.66 -3.36
CA GLU A 177 -0.68 -37.77 -2.30
C GLU A 177 -1.57 -36.52 -2.21
N THR A 178 -1.72 -35.96 -1.00
CA THR A 178 -2.31 -34.63 -0.83
C THR A 178 -1.22 -33.70 -0.34
N VAL A 179 -0.87 -32.72 -1.18
CA VAL A 179 0.15 -31.72 -0.89
C VAL A 179 -0.50 -30.49 -0.27
N SER A 180 0.18 -29.86 0.67
CA SER A 180 -0.32 -28.68 1.38
C SER A 180 0.78 -27.65 1.47
N PHE A 181 0.45 -26.41 1.11
CA PHE A 181 1.32 -25.25 1.13
C PHE A 181 0.75 -24.19 2.07
N GLN A 182 1.61 -23.59 2.87
CA GLN A 182 1.23 -22.54 3.81
C GLN A 182 2.29 -21.45 3.80
N THR A 183 1.82 -20.20 3.86
CA THR A 183 2.68 -19.10 4.25
C THR A 183 1.98 -18.11 5.18
N THR A 184 2.73 -17.49 6.08
CA THR A 184 2.23 -16.56 7.08
C THR A 184 2.85 -15.18 6.87
N TYR A 185 2.01 -14.15 6.75
CA TYR A 185 2.44 -12.79 6.44
C TYR A 185 1.65 -11.75 7.23
N GLU A 186 2.24 -10.57 7.43
CA GLU A 186 1.63 -9.43 8.12
C GLU A 186 1.66 -8.16 7.26
N GLN A 187 0.79 -7.21 7.57
CA GLN A 187 0.86 -5.89 6.94
C GLN A 187 2.01 -5.08 7.53
N LEU A 188 2.84 -4.53 6.67
CA LEU A 188 3.89 -3.59 7.03
C LEU A 188 3.25 -2.23 7.30
N SER A 189 2.86 -2.00 8.55
CA SER A 189 2.33 -0.68 8.94
C SER A 189 3.48 0.34 9.04
N PRO A 190 3.44 1.45 8.27
CA PRO A 190 4.42 2.51 8.44
C PRO A 190 4.22 3.16 9.82
N ASN A 191 5.30 3.26 10.61
CA ASN A 191 5.25 3.88 11.93
C ASN A 191 5.18 5.42 11.81
N TYR A 192 3.97 5.93 11.61
CA TYR A 192 3.70 7.36 11.45
C TYR A 192 3.94 8.18 12.74
N ARG A 193 4.18 7.53 13.89
CA ARG A 193 4.40 8.23 15.17
C ARG A 193 5.57 9.20 15.08
N ILE A 194 6.66 8.81 14.41
CA ILE A 194 7.83 9.67 14.24
C ILE A 194 7.48 10.88 13.39
N VAL A 195 6.75 10.69 12.28
CA VAL A 195 6.32 11.76 11.38
C VAL A 195 5.42 12.77 12.12
N ILE A 196 4.46 12.28 12.90
CA ILE A 196 3.60 13.14 13.73
C ILE A 196 4.42 13.93 14.74
N VAL A 197 5.37 13.30 15.44
CA VAL A 197 6.24 13.97 16.42
C VAL A 197 7.10 15.05 15.75
N VAL A 198 7.63 14.78 14.55
CA VAL A 198 8.42 15.75 13.77
C VAL A 198 7.55 16.93 13.34
N ILE A 199 6.34 16.70 12.82
CA ILE A 199 5.44 17.79 12.43
C ILE A 199 5.01 18.61 13.64
N ALA A 200 4.67 17.97 14.75
CA ALA A 200 4.28 18.66 15.99
C ALA A 200 5.41 19.51 16.55
N SER A 201 6.65 19.02 16.52
CA SER A 201 7.83 19.78 16.96
C SER A 201 8.14 20.97 16.05
N ILE A 202 8.01 20.83 14.73
CA ILE A 202 8.15 21.94 13.78
C ILE A 202 7.09 23.04 14.07
N LEU A 203 5.83 22.65 14.27
CA LEU A 203 4.75 23.60 14.58
C LEU A 203 4.97 24.29 15.93
N LEU A 204 5.48 23.58 16.93
CA LEU A 204 5.78 24.13 18.25
C LEU A 204 6.94 25.13 18.17
N ILE A 205 8.01 24.81 17.43
CA ILE A 205 9.14 25.73 17.19
C ILE A 205 8.67 26.97 16.44
N ALA A 206 7.86 26.83 15.39
CA ALA A 206 7.32 27.96 14.64
C ALA A 206 6.42 28.85 15.52
N GLY A 207 5.60 28.24 16.39
CA GLY A 207 4.78 28.94 17.37
C GLY A 207 5.61 29.73 18.39
N LEU A 208 6.63 29.10 18.97
CA LEU A 208 7.56 29.74 19.90
C LEU A 208 8.37 30.85 19.23
N PHE A 209 8.82 30.65 17.99
CA PHE A 209 9.53 31.66 17.22
C PHE A 209 8.64 32.89 16.96
N ARG A 210 7.39 32.68 16.54
CA ARG A 210 6.42 33.77 16.36
C ARG A 210 6.11 34.49 17.68
N PHE A 211 6.01 33.75 18.78
CA PHE A 211 5.83 34.32 20.11
C PHE A 211 7.03 35.17 20.54
N TYR A 212 8.25 34.67 20.34
CA TYR A 212 9.49 35.38 20.63
C TYR A 212 9.61 36.69 19.84
N LEU A 213 9.33 36.67 18.53
CA LEU A 213 9.32 37.88 17.69
C LEU A 213 8.30 38.91 18.18
N ARG A 214 7.10 38.48 18.57
CA ARG A 214 6.07 39.37 19.14
C ARG A 214 6.51 39.99 20.47
N GLN A 215 7.16 39.23 21.34
CA GLN A 215 7.59 39.74 22.63
C GLN A 215 8.72 40.76 22.50
N ARG A 216 9.64 40.56 21.54
CA ARG A 216 10.73 41.50 21.26
C ARG A 216 10.22 42.84 20.74
N SER A 217 9.29 42.84 19.78
CA SER A 217 8.67 44.07 19.25
C SER A 217 7.98 44.88 20.35
N LYS A 218 7.23 44.24 21.27
CA LYS A 218 6.61 44.94 22.41
C LYS A 218 7.60 45.58 23.38
N SER A 219 8.75 44.95 23.63
CA SER A 219 9.77 45.51 24.52
C SER A 219 10.52 46.67 23.87
N GLU A 220 10.66 46.67 22.55
CA GLU A 220 11.32 47.74 21.83
C GLU A 220 10.43 48.97 21.76
N SER A 221 9.13 48.79 21.49
CA SER A 221 8.17 49.89 21.46
C SER A 221 8.03 50.57 22.82
N SER A 222 7.99 49.82 23.94
CA SER A 222 7.91 50.41 25.28
C SER A 222 9.11 51.31 25.60
N ASN A 223 10.32 50.87 25.28
CA ASN A 223 11.54 51.67 25.49
C ASN A 223 11.54 52.96 24.65
N ILE A 224 11.03 52.90 23.41
CA ILE A 224 10.93 54.08 22.54
C ILE A 224 9.94 55.08 23.13
N ILE A 225 8.76 54.63 23.58
CA ILE A 225 7.73 55.49 24.18
C ILE A 225 8.25 56.19 25.44
N GLU A 226 8.93 55.47 26.32
CA GLU A 226 9.52 56.03 27.55
C GLU A 226 10.61 57.07 27.28
N SER A 227 11.25 57.03 26.09
CA SER A 227 12.27 58.00 25.68
C SER A 227 11.71 59.26 25.02
N LEU A 228 10.39 59.32 24.75
CA LEU A 228 9.77 60.46 24.10
C LEU A 228 9.70 61.67 25.05
N PRO A 229 9.91 62.90 24.55
CA PRO A 229 9.57 64.14 25.23
C PRO A 229 8.09 64.18 25.67
N GLU A 230 7.80 64.92 26.75
CA GLU A 230 6.46 65.02 27.36
C GLU A 230 5.37 65.42 26.36
N ASP A 231 5.65 66.40 25.49
CA ASP A 231 4.75 66.87 24.44
C ASP A 231 4.47 65.82 23.35
N GLU A 232 5.42 64.92 23.09
CA GLU A 232 5.22 63.79 22.17
C GLU A 232 4.45 62.65 22.83
N GLN A 233 4.65 62.40 24.13
CA GLN A 233 3.89 61.41 24.90
C GLN A 233 2.41 61.80 24.99
N ASP A 234 2.12 63.08 25.26
CA ASP A 234 0.76 63.59 25.34
C ASP A 234 0.01 63.39 24.02
N VAL A 235 0.63 63.77 22.90
CA VAL A 235 0.03 63.61 21.57
C VAL A 235 -0.12 62.14 21.20
N LEU A 236 0.83 61.28 21.55
CA LEU A 236 0.72 59.83 21.34
C LEU A 236 -0.41 59.22 22.17
N SER A 237 -0.69 59.73 23.38
CA SER A 237 -1.79 59.25 24.22
C SER A 237 -3.15 59.53 23.58
N ILE A 238 -3.35 60.74 23.04
CA ILE A 238 -4.56 61.14 22.29
C ILE A 238 -4.75 60.25 21.05
N LEU A 239 -3.66 59.95 20.34
CA LEU A 239 -3.68 59.10 19.15
C LEU A 239 -4.02 57.63 19.47
N ARG A 240 -3.57 57.11 20.61
CA ARG A 240 -3.85 55.74 21.07
C ARG A 240 -5.31 55.52 21.42
N GLU A 241 -5.99 56.54 21.94
CA GLU A 241 -7.41 56.46 22.30
C GLU A 241 -8.32 56.35 21.06
N ASN A 242 -7.87 56.87 19.91
CA ASN A 242 -8.70 56.95 18.70
C ASN A 242 -8.24 56.07 17.53
N SER A 243 -7.17 55.29 17.66
CA SER A 243 -6.53 54.39 16.65
C SER A 243 -6.05 55.05 15.35
N ASP A 244 -6.82 55.99 14.81
CA ASP A 244 -6.48 56.88 13.72
C ASP A 244 -7.27 58.20 13.83
N MET A 245 -6.62 59.33 13.56
CA MET A 245 -7.26 60.64 13.74
C MET A 245 -6.72 61.69 12.75
N LEU A 246 -7.56 62.67 12.39
CA LEU A 246 -7.08 63.79 11.59
C LEU A 246 -6.23 64.73 12.43
N GLN A 247 -5.15 65.23 11.86
CA GLN A 247 -4.25 66.18 12.52
C GLN A 247 -4.96 67.44 13.03
N LYS A 248 -6.05 67.89 12.38
CA LYS A 248 -6.88 68.99 12.90
C LYS A 248 -7.57 68.64 14.22
N ASP A 249 -8.03 67.40 14.38
CA ASP A 249 -8.75 66.97 15.57
C ASP A 249 -7.75 66.80 16.74
N ILE A 250 -6.50 66.41 16.46
CA ILE A 250 -5.40 66.41 17.45
C ILE A 250 -5.13 67.84 17.96
N VAL A 251 -5.21 68.84 17.09
CA VAL A 251 -5.04 70.25 17.48
C VAL A 251 -6.20 70.70 18.37
N ASP A 252 -7.42 70.22 18.10
CA ASP A 252 -8.60 70.60 18.88
C ASP A 252 -8.64 69.90 20.26
N GLU A 253 -8.05 68.71 20.37
CA GLU A 253 -8.00 67.90 21.61
C GLU A 253 -6.73 68.13 22.46
N SER A 254 -5.73 68.84 21.94
CA SER A 254 -4.48 69.13 22.67
C SER A 254 -4.38 70.58 23.12
N GLU A 255 -3.55 70.84 24.13
CA GLU A 255 -3.23 72.20 24.59
C GLU A 255 -2.17 72.91 23.71
N TYR A 256 -1.70 72.24 22.66
CA TYR A 256 -0.57 72.67 21.84
C TYR A 256 -1.02 73.45 20.59
N SER A 257 -0.24 74.47 20.24
CA SER A 257 -0.48 75.23 19.00
C SER A 257 -0.38 74.34 17.75
N LYS A 258 -1.10 74.69 16.68
CA LYS A 258 -1.04 74.00 15.38
C LYS A 258 0.38 73.77 14.85
N ALA A 259 1.27 74.74 15.05
CA ALA A 259 2.67 74.63 14.64
C ALA A 259 3.44 73.60 15.49
N LYS A 260 3.17 73.57 16.81
CA LYS A 260 3.74 72.60 17.74
C LYS A 260 3.29 71.17 17.42
N ILE A 261 1.98 70.96 17.18
CA ILE A 261 1.44 69.66 16.75
C ILE A 261 2.05 69.20 15.42
N SER A 262 2.20 70.10 14.44
CA SER A 262 2.86 69.73 13.18
C SER A 262 4.31 69.28 13.39
N GLY A 263 5.02 69.89 14.34
CA GLY A 263 6.38 69.48 14.72
C GLY A 263 6.41 68.11 15.41
N VAL A 264 5.52 67.89 16.39
CA VAL A 264 5.40 66.61 17.12
C VAL A 264 5.04 65.47 16.18
N ILE A 265 4.07 65.65 15.29
CA ILE A 265 3.68 64.64 14.30
C ILE A 265 4.84 64.31 13.34
N SER A 266 5.62 65.32 12.93
CA SER A 266 6.80 65.06 12.08
C SER A 266 7.88 64.28 12.82
N SER A 267 8.10 64.57 14.11
CA SER A 267 9.05 63.85 14.97
C SER A 267 8.62 62.40 15.21
N LEU A 268 7.34 62.18 15.52
CA LEU A 268 6.78 60.83 15.73
C LEU A 268 6.81 59.99 14.44
N GLU A 269 6.61 60.61 13.28
CA GLU A 269 6.74 59.94 11.97
C GLU A 269 8.21 59.61 11.66
N GLU A 270 9.15 60.53 11.94
CA GLU A 270 10.59 60.28 11.78
C GLU A 270 11.10 59.14 12.68
N LYS A 271 10.52 59.01 13.87
CA LYS A 271 10.75 57.88 14.79
C LYS A 271 9.99 56.61 14.41
N GLU A 272 9.30 56.61 13.27
CA GLU A 272 8.54 55.49 12.73
C GLU A 272 7.41 54.99 13.66
N ILE A 273 6.90 55.83 14.57
CA ILE A 273 5.84 55.47 15.54
C ILE A 273 4.45 55.61 14.90
N ILE A 274 4.32 56.59 14.00
CA ILE A 274 3.09 56.90 13.29
C ILE A 274 3.33 56.98 11.79
N GLU A 275 2.26 56.82 11.02
CA GLU A 275 2.22 57.06 9.58
C GLU A 275 1.20 58.15 9.27
N LYS A 276 1.50 59.02 8.31
CA LYS A 276 0.57 60.06 7.86
C LYS A 276 0.10 59.81 6.43
N GLU A 277 -1.18 59.99 6.21
CA GLU A 277 -1.80 59.96 4.90
C GLU A 277 -2.50 61.29 4.64
N LYS A 278 -2.37 61.83 3.42
CA LYS A 278 -2.99 63.12 3.09
C LYS A 278 -4.49 62.95 2.86
N GLU A 279 -5.31 63.61 3.68
CA GLU A 279 -6.78 63.58 3.58
C GLU A 279 -7.32 65.02 3.42
N GLY A 280 -7.59 65.40 2.16
CA GLY A 280 -8.10 66.73 1.82
C GLY A 280 -7.11 67.86 2.15
N ARG A 281 -7.50 68.72 3.12
CA ARG A 281 -6.68 69.86 3.61
C ARG A 281 -5.95 69.55 4.93
N SER A 282 -6.02 68.31 5.41
CA SER A 282 -5.39 67.80 6.63
C SER A 282 -4.62 66.51 6.33
N ASN A 283 -3.92 65.97 7.32
CA ASN A 283 -3.39 64.60 7.29
C ASN A 283 -4.23 63.74 8.24
N ARG A 284 -4.47 62.48 7.88
CA ARG A 284 -4.89 61.41 8.78
C ARG A 284 -3.65 60.72 9.32
N ILE A 285 -3.65 60.44 10.61
CA ILE A 285 -2.52 59.88 11.34
C ILE A 285 -2.90 58.49 11.83
N TYR A 286 -2.07 57.49 11.56
CA TYR A 286 -2.23 56.11 12.01
C TYR A 286 -1.08 55.74 12.96
N VAL A 287 -1.39 55.12 14.09
CA VAL A 287 -0.38 54.57 15.01
C VAL A 287 -0.08 53.13 14.61
N LYS A 288 1.20 52.73 14.54
CA LYS A 288 1.55 51.34 14.18
C LYS A 288 1.13 50.36 15.29
N GLU A 289 0.77 49.13 14.91
CA GLU A 289 0.24 48.10 15.82
C GLU A 289 1.10 47.83 17.06
N GLU A 290 2.43 47.94 16.92
CA GLU A 290 3.38 47.74 18.02
C GLU A 290 3.38 48.84 19.09
N PHE A 291 2.76 49.99 18.79
CA PHE A 291 2.57 51.13 19.69
C PHE A 291 1.10 51.34 20.11
N LEU A 292 0.15 50.52 19.66
CA LEU A 292 -1.29 50.64 19.98
C LEU A 292 -1.71 50.01 21.32
N ASN A 293 -0.79 49.37 22.06
CA ASN A 293 -1.07 48.77 23.37
C ASN A 293 0.00 49.12 24.40
#